data_AF-A0A3M5WGJ0-F1
#
_entry.id   AF-A0A3M5WGJ0-F1
#
_cell.length_a   1.000
_cell.length_b   1.000
_cell.length_c   1.000
_cell.angle_alpha   90.00
_cell.angle_beta   90.00
_cell.angle_gamma   90.00
#
_symmetry.space_group_name_H-M   'P 1'
#
loop_
_entity.id
_entity.type
_entity.pdbx_description
1 polymer ?
#
loop_
_entity_poly.entity_id
_entity_poly.type
_entity_poly.pdbx_seq_one_letter_code
_entity_poly.pdbx_strand_id
1 'polypeptide(L)'
;MPGYVLDGGVEIGFLSAEAQKQFKDASVLLFSDEQNMFEETIAYDVPDGSSTLVDRLPDPIPNETATLDKMHLHFHLASADLPAARKAIEQLAHDMAGSDAVLKLRLHLAQPYDNAKPAPPAPDVNHEVEASRLNVVMMELVFESAWTRRTYYASEQFKSITQGISEHVRYITPFGVSGVYTYVRDALMTTAGVRGSRQAELIRQLGAINQTRPEIESLFGAPSTF
;
A
#
# COMPACT_ATOMS: atom_id res chain seq x y z
N MET A 1 -9.38 -12.76 -7.81
CA MET A 1 -8.82 -13.95 -8.50
C MET A 1 -9.02 -15.15 -7.58
N PRO A 2 -9.49 -16.31 -8.06
CA PRO A 2 -9.73 -17.47 -7.20
C PRO A 2 -8.46 -17.86 -6.41
N GLY A 3 -8.58 -18.05 -5.10
CA GLY A 3 -7.46 -18.47 -4.25
C GLY A 3 -6.38 -17.42 -3.97
N TYR A 4 -6.54 -16.17 -4.44
CA TYR A 4 -5.56 -15.12 -4.15
C TYR A 4 -5.75 -14.59 -2.72
N VAL A 5 -4.77 -14.87 -1.86
CA VAL A 5 -4.71 -14.43 -0.47
C VAL A 5 -3.64 -13.35 -0.33
N LEU A 6 -3.87 -12.38 0.55
CA LEU A 6 -2.93 -11.35 0.93
C LEU A 6 -2.99 -11.19 2.45
N ASP A 7 -1.92 -11.57 3.14
CA ASP A 7 -1.83 -11.42 4.61
C ASP A 7 -1.51 -9.98 5.02
N GLY A 8 -0.80 -9.26 4.16
CA GLY A 8 -0.46 -7.85 4.36
C GLY A 8 0.18 -7.25 3.11
N GLY A 9 0.21 -5.92 3.06
CA GLY A 9 0.91 -5.16 2.03
C GLY A 9 1.83 -4.13 2.66
N VAL A 10 3.02 -3.97 2.11
CA VAL A 10 4.01 -2.99 2.55
C VAL A 10 4.29 -2.03 1.40
N GLU A 11 4.19 -0.73 1.66
CA GLU A 11 4.66 0.32 0.75
C GLU A 11 5.99 0.87 1.29
N ILE A 12 7.07 0.69 0.54
CA ILE A 12 8.40 1.23 0.87
C ILE A 12 8.74 2.33 -0.12
N GLY A 13 8.55 3.59 0.29
CA GLY A 13 8.89 4.76 -0.50
C GLY A 13 10.30 5.28 -0.19
N PHE A 14 10.98 5.84 -1.19
CA PHE A 14 12.31 6.42 -1.05
C PHE A 14 12.35 7.84 -1.63
N LEU A 15 13.14 8.71 -1.00
CA LEU A 15 13.33 10.09 -1.50
C LEU A 15 14.12 10.15 -2.81
N SER A 16 14.96 9.14 -3.07
CA SER A 16 15.76 9.04 -4.29
C SER A 16 16.21 7.60 -4.55
N ALA A 17 16.76 7.35 -5.74
CA ALA A 17 17.36 6.06 -6.09
C ALA A 17 18.58 5.74 -5.20
N GLU A 18 19.35 6.74 -4.79
CA GLU A 18 20.47 6.58 -3.86
C GLU A 18 19.98 6.15 -2.47
N ALA A 19 18.90 6.75 -1.96
CA ALA A 19 18.30 6.34 -0.69
C ALA A 19 17.76 4.90 -0.75
N GLN A 20 17.14 4.52 -1.88
CA GLN A 20 16.73 3.14 -2.11
C GLN A 20 17.93 2.19 -2.13
N LYS A 21 19.02 2.57 -2.81
CA LYS A 21 20.25 1.76 -2.84
C LYS A 21 20.82 1.58 -1.42
N GLN A 22 20.92 2.67 -0.66
CA GLN A 22 21.42 2.63 0.72
C GLN A 22 20.57 1.68 1.59
N PHE A 23 19.23 1.75 1.47
CA PHE A 23 18.34 0.83 2.16
C PHE A 23 18.59 -0.62 1.75
N LYS A 24 18.67 -0.92 0.44
CA LYS A 24 18.93 -2.28 -0.06
C LYS A 24 20.27 -2.82 0.47
N ASP A 25 21.33 -2.01 0.43
CA ASP A 25 22.65 -2.39 0.95
C ASP A 25 22.63 -2.67 2.46
N ALA A 26 21.79 -1.95 3.23
CA ALA A 26 21.65 -2.12 4.68
C ALA A 26 20.68 -3.25 5.09
N SER A 27 19.81 -3.70 4.18
CA SER A 27 18.70 -4.61 4.47
C SER A 27 19.05 -6.09 4.27
N VAL A 28 20.33 -6.44 4.14
CA VAL A 28 20.75 -7.84 3.94
C VAL A 28 20.22 -8.76 5.05
N LEU A 29 20.33 -8.32 6.31
CA LEU A 29 19.79 -9.08 7.45
C LEU A 29 18.26 -9.17 7.41
N LEU A 30 17.58 -8.07 7.08
CA LEU A 30 16.13 -8.04 6.95
C LEU A 30 15.63 -9.06 5.92
N PHE A 31 16.21 -9.06 4.72
CA PHE A 31 15.80 -10.01 3.66
C PHE A 31 16.17 -11.45 4.00
N SER A 32 17.30 -11.69 4.69
CA SER A 32 17.64 -13.05 5.13
C SER A 32 16.70 -13.61 6.20
N ASP A 33 16.01 -12.75 6.94
CA ASP A 33 15.08 -13.16 7.99
C ASP A 33 13.65 -13.44 7.47
N GLU A 34 13.31 -13.02 6.24
CA GLU A 34 11.98 -13.22 5.66
C GLU A 34 11.54 -14.70 5.66
N GLN A 35 12.48 -15.63 5.47
CA GLN A 35 12.24 -17.09 5.54
C GLN A 35 11.63 -17.56 6.86
N ASN A 36 11.81 -16.81 7.96
CA ASN A 36 11.26 -17.17 9.26
C ASN A 36 9.80 -16.71 9.44
N MET A 37 9.29 -15.89 8.52
CA MET A 37 7.98 -15.25 8.65
C MET A 37 7.07 -15.46 7.43
N PHE A 38 7.64 -15.57 6.22
CA PHE A 38 6.88 -15.59 4.98
C PHE A 38 7.13 -16.84 4.15
N GLU A 39 6.04 -17.41 3.63
CA GLU A 39 6.10 -18.43 2.57
C GLU A 39 6.27 -17.78 1.19
N GLU A 40 5.62 -16.63 0.97
CA GLU A 40 5.68 -15.85 -0.28
C GLU A 40 5.84 -14.37 0.03
N THR A 41 6.67 -13.65 -0.74
CA THR A 41 6.77 -12.19 -0.69
C THR A 41 7.01 -11.65 -2.10
N ILE A 42 6.16 -10.76 -2.59
CA ILE A 42 6.31 -10.21 -3.94
C ILE A 42 6.47 -8.70 -3.88
N ALA A 43 7.61 -8.19 -4.37
CA ALA A 43 7.88 -6.76 -4.47
C ALA A 43 7.63 -6.25 -5.90
N TYR A 44 6.59 -5.44 -6.07
CA TYR A 44 6.28 -4.79 -7.33
C TYR A 44 6.92 -3.40 -7.39
N ASP A 45 7.76 -3.16 -8.41
CA ASP A 45 8.45 -1.88 -8.56
C ASP A 45 7.51 -0.78 -9.09
N VAL A 46 7.49 0.36 -8.40
CA VAL A 46 6.76 1.57 -8.79
C VAL A 46 7.77 2.72 -8.95
N PRO A 47 8.49 2.80 -10.08
CA PRO A 47 9.67 3.67 -10.22
C PRO A 47 9.34 5.16 -10.13
N ASP A 48 8.15 5.56 -10.57
CA ASP A 48 7.67 6.94 -10.51
C ASP A 48 6.93 7.25 -9.19
N GLY A 49 6.93 6.29 -8.26
CA GLY A 49 6.21 6.37 -6.99
C GLY A 49 4.70 6.20 -7.11
N SER A 50 4.04 6.09 -5.95
CA SER A 50 2.59 6.01 -5.85
C SER A 50 1.95 7.38 -6.04
N SER A 51 0.85 7.46 -6.79
CA SER A 51 0.10 8.70 -7.01
C SER A 51 -1.08 8.80 -6.05
N THR A 52 -1.04 9.75 -5.11
CA THR A 52 -2.21 10.06 -4.26
C THR A 52 -3.08 11.08 -4.98
N LEU A 53 -4.25 10.66 -5.46
CA LEU A 53 -5.16 11.53 -6.22
C LEU A 53 -6.08 12.34 -5.31
N VAL A 54 -6.46 11.75 -4.18
CA VAL A 54 -7.19 12.44 -3.12
C VAL A 54 -6.84 11.84 -1.77
N ASP A 55 -6.68 12.68 -0.77
CA ASP A 55 -6.56 12.27 0.63
C ASP A 55 -7.22 13.34 1.51
N ARG A 56 -8.40 13.01 2.01
CA ARG A 56 -9.21 13.85 2.90
C ARG A 56 -9.08 13.39 4.36
N LEU A 57 -8.22 12.42 4.64
CA LEU A 57 -8.02 11.92 5.99
C LEU A 57 -7.20 12.93 6.81
N PRO A 58 -7.56 13.15 8.08
CA PRO A 58 -6.90 14.16 8.90
C PRO A 58 -5.51 13.73 9.39
N ASP A 59 -5.26 12.41 9.48
CA ASP A 59 -4.02 11.85 10.01
C ASP A 59 -3.15 11.28 8.88
N PRO A 60 -2.02 11.93 8.53
CA PRO A 60 -1.13 11.45 7.48
C PRO A 60 -0.23 10.28 7.92
N ILE A 61 -0.25 9.90 9.21
CA ILE A 61 0.60 8.86 9.81
C ILE A 61 -0.28 7.94 10.67
N PRO A 62 -1.27 7.25 10.06
CA PRO A 62 -2.13 6.34 10.79
C PRO A 62 -1.29 5.24 11.46
N ASN A 63 -1.64 4.93 12.72
CA ASN A 63 -1.02 3.89 13.53
C ASN A 63 -2.07 3.19 14.37
N GLU A 64 -3.11 2.69 13.70
CA GLU A 64 -4.28 2.14 14.34
C GLU A 64 -5.00 1.13 13.45
N THR A 65 -5.81 0.29 14.11
CA THR A 65 -6.82 -0.52 13.45
C THR A 65 -7.73 0.37 12.60
N ALA A 66 -8.09 -0.09 11.40
CA ALA A 66 -8.93 0.65 10.48
C ALA A 66 -10.34 0.82 11.05
N THR A 67 -10.74 2.07 11.25
CA THR A 67 -12.10 2.46 11.68
C THR A 67 -13.00 2.86 10.52
N LEU A 68 -12.41 3.14 9.36
CA LEU A 68 -13.07 3.48 8.10
C LEU A 68 -13.14 2.26 7.18
N ASP A 69 -13.98 2.31 6.14
CA ASP A 69 -14.08 1.26 5.12
C ASP A 69 -12.92 1.41 4.13
N LYS A 70 -11.79 0.78 4.50
CA LYS A 70 -10.53 0.80 3.74
C LYS A 70 -10.37 -0.48 2.93
N MET A 71 -9.98 -0.33 1.67
CA MET A 71 -9.75 -1.43 0.75
C MET A 71 -8.45 -1.25 -0.02
N HIS A 72 -7.80 -2.36 -0.34
CA HIS A 72 -6.76 -2.44 -1.35
C HIS A 72 -7.31 -3.25 -2.53
N LEU A 73 -7.40 -2.64 -3.71
CA LEU A 73 -7.88 -3.29 -4.93
C LEU A 73 -6.69 -3.67 -5.80
N HIS A 74 -6.58 -4.94 -6.17
CA HIS A 74 -5.59 -5.40 -7.14
C HIS A 74 -6.29 -5.64 -8.48
N PHE A 75 -5.95 -4.85 -9.49
CA PHE A 75 -6.41 -4.97 -10.87
C PHE A 75 -5.42 -5.82 -11.66
N HIS A 76 -5.84 -7.02 -12.04
CA HIS A 76 -5.06 -7.94 -12.85
C HIS A 76 -5.34 -7.65 -14.32
N LEU A 77 -4.41 -6.98 -14.99
CA LEU A 77 -4.62 -6.44 -16.34
C LEU A 77 -4.63 -7.54 -17.40
N ALA A 78 -5.44 -7.35 -18.44
CA ALA A 78 -5.37 -8.15 -19.65
C ALA A 78 -4.08 -7.78 -20.42
N SER A 79 -3.37 -8.80 -20.92
CA SER A 79 -2.03 -8.61 -21.51
C SER A 79 -2.03 -8.16 -22.97
N ALA A 80 -3.18 -8.07 -23.63
CA ALA A 80 -3.26 -7.78 -25.07
C ALA A 80 -2.85 -6.34 -25.42
N ASP A 81 -3.22 -5.37 -24.58
CA ASP A 81 -2.83 -3.95 -24.70
C ASP A 81 -2.63 -3.37 -23.28
N LEU A 82 -1.45 -3.61 -22.72
CA LEU A 82 -1.10 -3.15 -21.38
C LEU A 82 -1.12 -1.62 -21.25
N PRO A 83 -0.57 -0.83 -22.20
CA PRO A 83 -0.67 0.64 -22.13
C PRO A 83 -2.12 1.14 -22.06
N ALA A 84 -3.02 0.63 -22.91
CA ALA A 84 -4.42 1.02 -22.86
C ALA A 84 -5.08 0.60 -21.55
N ALA A 85 -4.79 -0.61 -21.06
CA ALA A 85 -5.33 -1.09 -19.79
C ALA A 85 -4.89 -0.25 -18.60
N ARG A 86 -3.61 0.15 -18.52
CA ARG A 86 -3.09 1.04 -17.48
C ARG A 86 -3.78 2.40 -17.53
N LYS A 87 -3.88 2.99 -18.71
CA LYS A 87 -4.57 4.27 -18.92
C LYS A 87 -6.05 4.20 -18.50
N ALA A 88 -6.74 3.09 -18.76
CA ALA A 88 -8.12 2.90 -18.33
C ALA A 88 -8.25 2.87 -16.80
N ILE A 89 -7.32 2.21 -16.09
CA ILE A 89 -7.31 2.22 -14.62
C ILE A 89 -6.96 3.61 -14.07
N GLU A 90 -6.00 4.31 -14.66
CA GLU A 90 -5.67 5.69 -14.28
C GLU A 90 -6.87 6.62 -14.43
N GLN A 91 -7.59 6.54 -15.57
CA GLN A 91 -8.79 7.32 -15.80
C GLN A 91 -9.88 6.98 -14.78
N LEU A 92 -10.14 5.69 -14.53
CA LEU A 92 -11.06 5.25 -13.48
C LEU A 92 -10.68 5.83 -12.11
N ALA A 93 -9.40 5.79 -11.74
CA ALA A 93 -8.91 6.33 -10.48
C ALA A 93 -9.17 7.85 -10.38
N HIS A 94 -8.89 8.61 -11.44
CA HIS A 94 -9.16 10.04 -11.48
C HIS A 94 -10.66 10.35 -11.34
N ASP A 95 -11.52 9.64 -12.06
CA ASP A 95 -12.96 9.85 -12.02
C ASP A 95 -13.55 9.47 -10.64
N MET A 96 -13.03 8.41 -10.02
CA MET A 96 -13.38 8.03 -8.65
C MET A 96 -12.93 9.08 -7.63
N ALA A 97 -11.71 9.59 -7.74
CA ALA A 97 -11.17 10.60 -6.82
C ALA A 97 -11.97 11.91 -6.84
N GLY A 98 -12.63 12.23 -7.96
CA GLY A 98 -13.54 13.36 -8.09
C GLY A 98 -14.84 13.25 -7.28
N SER A 99 -15.17 12.08 -6.73
CA SER A 99 -16.34 11.91 -5.86
C SER A 99 -16.04 12.30 -4.41
N ASP A 100 -16.98 13.00 -3.77
CA ASP A 100 -16.91 13.31 -2.33
C ASP A 100 -17.05 12.06 -1.45
N ALA A 101 -17.61 10.97 -1.98
CA ALA A 101 -17.73 9.70 -1.26
C ALA A 101 -16.37 9.04 -0.99
N VAL A 102 -15.37 9.31 -1.84
CA VAL A 102 -14.04 8.71 -1.76
C VAL A 102 -13.16 9.57 -0.86
N LEU A 103 -12.89 9.13 0.37
CA LEU A 103 -12.06 9.91 1.30
C LEU A 103 -10.59 9.89 0.92
N LYS A 104 -10.09 8.75 0.42
CA LYS A 104 -8.72 8.62 -0.05
C LYS A 104 -8.67 7.68 -1.25
N LEU A 105 -7.85 8.05 -2.23
CA LEU A 105 -7.48 7.19 -3.35
C LEU A 105 -6.00 7.39 -3.67
N ARG A 106 -5.23 6.31 -3.58
CA ARG A 106 -3.85 6.23 -4.04
C ARG A 106 -3.70 5.11 -5.05
N LEU A 107 -2.98 5.38 -6.12
CA LEU A 107 -2.75 4.47 -7.22
C LEU A 107 -1.27 4.05 -7.27
N HIS A 108 -1.04 2.75 -7.41
CA HIS A 108 0.27 2.14 -7.56
C HIS A 108 0.38 1.52 -8.96
N LEU A 109 1.02 2.24 -9.87
CA LEU A 109 1.23 1.81 -11.25
C LEU A 109 2.51 0.97 -11.36
N ALA A 110 2.48 -0.23 -10.78
CA ALA A 110 3.62 -1.13 -10.80
C ALA A 110 4.06 -1.51 -12.22
N GLN A 111 5.37 -1.62 -12.44
CA GLN A 111 5.91 -2.20 -13.66
C GLN A 111 5.54 -3.69 -13.74
N PRO A 112 5.49 -4.28 -14.95
CA PRO A 112 5.33 -5.72 -15.10
C PRO A 112 6.39 -6.47 -14.26
N TYR A 113 5.95 -7.44 -13.46
CA TYR A 113 6.84 -8.25 -12.65
C TYR A 113 7.68 -9.19 -13.53
N ASP A 114 8.95 -9.37 -13.19
CA ASP A 114 9.89 -10.21 -13.92
C ASP A 114 10.27 -11.43 -13.08
N ASN A 115 9.65 -12.58 -13.34
CA ASN A 115 10.01 -13.84 -12.67
C ASN A 115 11.47 -14.27 -12.91
N ALA A 116 12.14 -13.75 -13.95
CA ALA A 116 13.57 -14.02 -14.16
C ALA A 116 14.47 -13.17 -13.24
N LYS A 117 13.91 -12.14 -12.59
CA LYS A 117 14.56 -11.28 -11.61
C LYS A 117 13.63 -11.08 -10.40
N PRO A 118 13.35 -12.15 -9.65
CA PRO A 118 12.44 -12.08 -8.52
C PRO A 118 12.91 -11.08 -7.47
N ALA A 119 11.95 -10.43 -6.81
CA ALA A 119 12.19 -9.47 -5.75
C ALA A 119 11.19 -9.66 -4.60
N PRO A 120 11.62 -9.50 -3.34
CA PRO A 120 12.98 -9.17 -2.88
C PRO A 120 13.98 -10.35 -3.00
N PRO A 121 15.29 -10.11 -2.82
CA PRO A 121 16.30 -11.17 -2.87
C PRO A 121 16.38 -11.91 -1.51
N ALA A 122 15.27 -12.50 -1.05
CA ALA A 122 15.24 -13.28 0.18
C ALA A 122 15.47 -14.78 -0.11
N PRO A 123 16.39 -15.45 0.60
CA PRO A 123 16.57 -16.89 0.45
C PRO A 123 15.37 -17.65 1.01
N ASP A 124 15.06 -18.81 0.43
CA ASP A 124 14.03 -19.75 0.92
C ASP A 124 12.60 -19.19 1.07
N VAL A 125 12.30 -18.09 0.37
CA VAL A 125 10.96 -17.48 0.24
C VAL A 125 10.51 -17.55 -1.22
N ASN A 126 9.23 -17.81 -1.48
CA ASN A 126 8.69 -17.78 -2.84
C ASN A 126 8.53 -16.34 -3.35
N HIS A 127 9.10 -16.09 -4.52
CA HIS A 127 9.04 -14.80 -5.21
C HIS A 127 8.53 -14.92 -6.66
N GLU A 128 8.13 -16.11 -7.10
CA GLU A 128 7.60 -16.30 -8.44
C GLU A 128 6.08 -16.07 -8.45
N VAL A 129 5.58 -15.35 -9.45
CA VAL A 129 4.13 -15.15 -9.62
C VAL A 129 3.61 -15.79 -10.88
N GLU A 130 2.36 -16.26 -10.83
CA GLU A 130 1.66 -16.72 -12.02
C GLU A 130 1.36 -15.59 -13.02
N ALA A 131 1.05 -15.96 -14.28
CA ALA A 131 0.87 -15.00 -15.38
C ALA A 131 -0.18 -13.90 -15.10
N SER A 132 -1.24 -14.22 -14.36
CA SER A 132 -2.29 -13.28 -13.92
C SER A 132 -1.80 -12.21 -12.95
N ARG A 133 -0.65 -12.41 -12.31
CA ARG A 133 -0.02 -11.51 -11.32
C ARG A 133 1.20 -10.78 -11.87
N LEU A 134 1.60 -11.02 -13.12
CA LEU A 134 2.70 -10.29 -13.77
C LEU A 134 2.34 -8.82 -14.01
N ASN A 135 1.08 -8.52 -14.30
CA ASN A 135 0.61 -7.17 -14.63
C ASN A 135 -0.50 -6.77 -13.67
N VAL A 136 -0.11 -6.17 -12.54
CA VAL A 136 -1.03 -5.71 -11.51
C VAL A 136 -0.93 -4.21 -11.36
N VAL A 137 -2.07 -3.54 -11.26
CA VAL A 137 -2.17 -2.19 -10.73
C VAL A 137 -2.87 -2.28 -9.39
N MET A 138 -2.35 -1.59 -8.37
CA MET A 138 -2.95 -1.59 -7.04
C MET A 138 -3.55 -0.23 -6.72
N MET A 139 -4.67 -0.21 -6.02
CA MET A 139 -5.36 1.01 -5.60
C MET A 139 -5.73 0.90 -4.12
N GLU A 140 -5.22 1.83 -3.31
CA GLU A 140 -5.76 2.09 -1.98
C GLU A 140 -7.02 2.94 -2.13
N LEU A 141 -8.11 2.52 -1.49
CA LEU A 141 -9.39 3.20 -1.57
C LEU A 141 -10.05 3.25 -0.19
N VAL A 142 -10.49 4.43 0.23
CA VAL A 142 -11.11 4.64 1.54
C VAL A 142 -12.45 5.34 1.39
N PHE A 143 -13.47 4.77 2.01
CA PHE A 143 -14.77 5.39 2.21
C PHE A 143 -15.01 5.61 3.70
N GLU A 144 -15.92 6.52 4.03
CA GLU A 144 -16.36 6.72 5.42
C GLU A 144 -16.90 5.41 6.04
N SER A 145 -17.71 4.68 5.28
CA SER A 145 -18.34 3.45 5.74
C SER A 145 -18.66 2.51 4.57
N ALA A 146 -18.90 1.24 4.88
CA ALA A 146 -19.36 0.28 3.89
C ALA A 146 -20.74 0.62 3.31
N TRP A 147 -21.54 1.45 4.00
CA TRP A 147 -22.78 2.01 3.47
C TRP A 147 -22.50 3.05 2.38
N THR A 148 -21.58 3.99 2.65
CA THR A 148 -21.13 5.02 1.70
C THR A 148 -20.58 4.39 0.44
N ARG A 149 -19.70 3.39 0.57
CA ARG A 149 -19.15 2.63 -0.57
C ARG A 149 -20.22 1.97 -1.41
N ARG A 150 -21.15 1.22 -0.78
CA ARG A 150 -22.21 0.51 -1.52
C ARG A 150 -23.16 1.46 -2.22
N THR A 151 -23.49 2.58 -1.58
CA THR A 151 -24.32 3.65 -2.18
C THR A 151 -23.61 4.25 -3.39
N TYR A 152 -22.31 4.56 -3.27
CA TYR A 152 -21.49 5.05 -4.38
C TYR A 152 -21.45 4.04 -5.54
N TYR A 153 -21.18 2.76 -5.27
CA TYR A 153 -21.15 1.73 -6.32
C TYR A 153 -22.50 1.50 -7.01
N ALA A 154 -23.61 1.77 -6.32
CA ALA A 154 -24.95 1.69 -6.92
C ALA A 154 -25.32 2.91 -7.78
N SER A 155 -24.55 4.00 -7.70
CA SER A 155 -24.84 5.27 -8.39
C SER A 155 -24.65 5.17 -9.92
N GLU A 156 -25.39 5.99 -10.66
CA GLU A 156 -25.22 6.11 -12.12
C GLU A 156 -23.85 6.65 -12.51
N GLN A 157 -23.26 7.52 -11.69
CA GLN A 157 -21.90 8.01 -11.90
C GLN A 157 -20.91 6.84 -11.91
N PHE A 158 -20.94 5.97 -10.89
CA PHE A 158 -20.02 4.84 -10.81
C PHE A 158 -20.22 3.84 -11.95
N LYS A 159 -21.48 3.55 -12.32
CA LYS A 159 -21.79 2.69 -13.47
C LYS A 159 -21.23 3.26 -14.77
N SER A 160 -21.34 4.58 -14.97
CA SER A 160 -20.83 5.26 -16.17
C SER A 160 -19.31 5.15 -16.28
N ILE A 161 -18.57 5.40 -15.19
CA ILE A 161 -17.09 5.42 -15.23
C ILE A 161 -16.47 4.03 -15.25
N THR A 162 -17.23 2.99 -14.89
CA THR A 162 -16.77 1.58 -14.95
C THR A 162 -17.15 0.87 -16.23
N GLN A 163 -17.90 1.54 -17.12
CA GLN A 163 -18.26 0.97 -18.41
C GLN A 163 -16.99 0.66 -19.24
N GLY A 164 -16.91 -0.57 -19.75
CA GLY A 164 -15.78 -1.02 -20.59
C GLY A 164 -14.55 -1.50 -19.81
N ILE A 165 -14.50 -1.36 -18.49
CA ILE A 165 -13.30 -1.75 -17.70
C ILE A 165 -12.96 -3.24 -17.83
N SER A 166 -13.97 -4.09 -18.08
CA SER A 166 -13.80 -5.52 -18.28
C SER A 166 -13.01 -5.89 -19.55
N GLU A 167 -12.86 -4.97 -20.50
CA GLU A 167 -12.01 -5.16 -21.68
C GLU A 167 -10.51 -5.10 -21.31
N HIS A 168 -10.20 -4.38 -20.23
CA HIS A 168 -8.84 -4.10 -19.78
C HIS A 168 -8.40 -4.92 -18.58
N VAL A 169 -9.36 -5.41 -17.78
CA VAL A 169 -9.11 -6.06 -16.50
C VAL A 169 -9.72 -7.45 -16.48
N ARG A 170 -8.88 -8.46 -16.22
CA ARG A 170 -9.34 -9.85 -16.12
C ARG A 170 -9.92 -10.16 -14.75
N TYR A 171 -9.30 -9.65 -13.70
CA TYR A 171 -9.78 -9.80 -12.33
C TYR A 171 -9.56 -8.51 -11.54
N ILE A 172 -10.51 -8.20 -10.67
CA ILE A 172 -10.33 -7.23 -9.59
C ILE A 172 -10.42 -8.02 -8.29
N THR A 173 -9.36 -7.99 -7.49
CA THR A 173 -9.33 -8.67 -6.20
C THR A 173 -9.33 -7.63 -5.08
N PRO A 174 -10.45 -7.48 -4.34
CA PRO A 174 -10.50 -6.56 -3.22
C PRO A 174 -10.00 -7.22 -1.92
N PHE A 175 -9.17 -6.49 -1.18
CA PHE A 175 -8.72 -6.84 0.16
C PHE A 175 -9.21 -5.78 1.15
N GLY A 176 -9.91 -6.21 2.20
CA GLY A 176 -10.27 -5.31 3.30
C GLY A 176 -9.03 -5.01 4.13
N VAL A 177 -8.79 -3.74 4.44
CA VAL A 177 -7.63 -3.33 5.25
C VAL A 177 -8.05 -3.22 6.71
N SER A 178 -7.47 -4.05 7.56
CA SER A 178 -7.78 -4.09 9.00
C SER A 178 -6.99 -3.08 9.83
N GLY A 179 -5.90 -2.52 9.31
CA GLY A 179 -5.07 -1.53 9.99
C GLY A 179 -4.03 -0.93 9.06
N VAL A 180 -3.57 0.27 9.39
CA VAL A 180 -2.46 0.92 8.69
C VAL A 180 -1.50 1.46 9.73
N TYR A 181 -0.22 1.15 9.56
CA TYR A 181 0.85 1.53 10.47
C TYR A 181 1.99 2.14 9.67
N THR A 182 2.21 3.44 9.85
CA THR A 182 3.28 4.16 9.17
C THR A 182 4.52 4.17 10.06
N TYR A 183 5.56 3.44 9.67
CA TYR A 183 6.82 3.34 10.42
C TYR A 183 7.79 4.47 10.12
N VAL A 184 7.80 4.93 8.87
CA VAL A 184 8.66 6.03 8.40
C VAL A 184 7.81 6.99 7.58
N ARG A 185 7.99 8.29 7.82
CA ARG A 185 7.38 9.36 7.05
C ARG A 185 8.42 10.45 6.81
N ASP A 186 8.55 10.91 5.56
CA ASP A 186 9.48 11.99 5.18
C ASP A 186 10.93 11.72 5.66
N ALA A 187 11.37 10.46 5.53
CA ALA A 187 12.65 9.93 6.00
C ALA A 187 12.89 9.99 7.52
N LEU A 188 11.85 10.25 8.32
CA LEU A 188 11.89 10.23 9.77
C LEU A 188 11.12 9.02 10.31
N MET A 189 11.69 8.36 11.32
CA MET A 189 10.96 7.32 12.05
C MET A 189 9.79 7.95 12.80
N THR A 190 8.63 7.30 12.71
CA THR A 190 7.47 7.66 13.51
C THR A 190 7.54 6.95 14.87
N THR A 191 6.57 7.19 15.75
CA THR A 191 6.45 6.41 16.99
C THR A 191 6.36 4.90 16.71
N ALA A 192 5.69 4.46 15.64
CA ALA A 192 5.67 3.04 15.26
C ALA A 192 7.01 2.55 14.73
N GLY A 193 7.76 3.41 14.01
CA GLY A 193 9.13 3.10 13.58
C GLY A 193 10.09 2.90 14.76
N VAL A 194 9.95 3.71 15.82
CA VAL A 194 10.81 3.65 17.01
C VAL A 194 10.38 2.56 17.98
N ARG A 195 9.07 2.32 18.15
CA ARG A 195 8.53 1.49 19.24
C ARG A 195 7.86 0.20 18.77
N GLY A 196 7.61 0.04 17.48
CA GLY A 196 6.72 -0.97 16.92
C GLY A 196 5.27 -0.51 16.86
N SER A 197 4.51 -1.06 15.90
CA SER A 197 3.11 -0.72 15.64
C SER A 197 2.20 -0.87 16.86
N ARG A 198 2.34 -1.99 17.60
CA ARG A 198 1.46 -2.30 18.74
C ARG A 198 1.66 -1.33 19.91
N GLN A 199 2.91 -0.94 20.18
CA GLN A 199 3.25 0.01 21.23
C GLN A 199 2.80 1.41 20.84
N ALA A 200 2.96 1.81 19.58
CA ALA A 200 2.46 3.09 19.07
C ALA A 200 0.93 3.19 19.19
N GLU A 201 0.21 2.11 18.83
CA GLU A 201 -1.24 2.02 19.01
C GLU A 201 -1.63 2.19 20.50
N LEU A 202 -0.95 1.48 21.41
CA LEU A 202 -1.21 1.57 22.85
C LEU A 202 -0.94 2.98 23.41
N ILE A 203 0.16 3.61 23.01
CA ILE A 203 0.51 4.97 23.41
C ILE A 203 -0.61 5.95 23.02
N ARG A 204 -1.12 5.84 21.79
CA ARG A 204 -2.21 6.67 21.28
C ARG A 204 -3.52 6.40 22.03
N GLN A 205 -3.89 5.13 22.18
CA GLN A 205 -5.14 4.73 22.85
C GLN A 205 -5.20 5.19 24.31
N LEU A 206 -4.08 5.14 25.03
CA LEU A 206 -4.00 5.58 26.43
C LEU A 206 -3.77 7.09 26.59
N GLY A 207 -3.48 7.82 25.52
CA GLY A 207 -3.07 9.22 25.61
C GLY A 207 -1.75 9.40 26.37
N ALA A 208 -0.83 8.43 26.25
CA ALA A 208 0.45 8.40 26.98
C ALA A 208 1.48 9.37 26.39
N ILE A 209 1.17 10.67 26.37
CA ILE A 209 1.97 11.73 25.72
C ILE A 209 3.40 11.86 26.28
N ASN A 210 3.68 11.33 27.47
CA ASN A 210 5.02 11.28 28.01
C ASN A 210 5.92 10.28 27.26
N GLN A 211 5.35 9.30 26.57
CA GLN A 211 6.09 8.30 25.80
C GLN A 211 6.57 8.81 24.43
N THR A 212 6.07 9.96 23.97
CA THR A 212 6.42 10.58 22.69
C THR A 212 7.34 11.79 22.86
N ARG A 213 7.96 11.95 24.03
CA ARG A 213 8.90 13.06 24.26
C ARG A 213 10.27 12.70 23.70
N PRO A 214 11.01 13.66 23.11
CA PRO A 214 12.33 13.38 22.50
C PRO A 214 13.31 12.67 23.43
N GLU A 215 13.34 13.05 24.72
CA GLU A 215 14.21 12.42 25.72
C GLU A 215 13.86 10.95 25.98
N ILE A 216 12.61 10.53 25.74
CA ILE A 216 12.19 9.14 25.86
C ILE A 216 12.44 8.40 24.54
N GLU A 217 12.12 8.99 23.40
CA GLU A 217 12.31 8.36 22.09
C GLU A 217 13.80 8.09 21.79
N SER A 218 14.70 8.95 22.26
CA SER A 218 16.15 8.73 22.11
C SER A 218 16.67 7.47 22.82
N LEU A 219 16.00 7.02 23.89
CA LEU A 219 16.31 5.75 24.56
C LEU A 219 16.02 4.53 23.68
N PHE A 220 15.22 4.70 22.63
CA PHE A 220 14.85 3.68 21.66
C PHE A 220 15.52 3.92 20.29
N GLY A 221 16.54 4.78 20.23
CA GLY A 221 17.33 4.99 19.01
C GLY A 221 16.74 6.02 18.05
N ALA A 222 15.74 6.80 18.46
CA ALA A 222 15.37 7.98 17.68
C ALA A 222 16.53 8.99 17.66
N PRO A 223 16.85 9.59 16.49
CA PRO A 223 17.92 10.58 16.41
C PRO A 223 17.62 11.73 17.36
N SER A 224 18.59 12.06 18.21
CA SER A 224 18.46 13.17 19.16
C SER A 224 18.48 14.48 18.38
N THR A 225 17.33 15.12 18.22
CA THR A 225 17.28 16.52 17.77
C THR A 225 17.68 17.40 18.96
N PHE A 226 18.92 17.89 18.97
CA PHE A 226 19.36 18.97 19.85
C PHE A 226 19.31 20.31 19.10
#